data_AF-D5RM75-F1
#
_entry.id   AF-D5RM75-F1
#
_cell.length_a   1.000
_cell.length_b   1.000
_cell.length_c   1.000
_cell.angle_alpha   90.00
_cell.angle_beta   90.00
_cell.angle_gamma   90.00
#
_symmetry.space_group_name_H-M   'P 1'
#
loop_
_entity.id
_entity.type
_entity.pdbx_description
1 polymer ?
#
loop_
_entity_poly.entity_id
_entity_poly.type
_entity_poly.pdbx_seq_one_letter_code
_entity_poly.pdbx_strand_id
1 'polypeptide(L)'
;MAALTQDRDTPQRMLGTNGSTYRLPHKSGVTIYRGALVVLDTAGAVQPGLTATGLVVAGRARTGTADDPDNVEFDRGIFRFANSATDPVTAADWGKDVFIADDQTVARTSGSNTRSVAGKCRGIDAAGVWVEILP
;
A
#
# COMPACT_ATOMS: atom_id res chain seq x y z
N MET A 1 -9.29 16.87 -24.18
CA MET A 1 -7.92 16.32 -24.12
C MET A 1 -7.21 16.71 -25.40
N ALA A 2 -6.04 17.36 -25.31
CA ALA A 2 -5.24 17.73 -26.48
C ALA A 2 -4.23 16.62 -26.78
N ALA A 3 -4.14 16.18 -28.03
CA ALA A 3 -3.15 15.20 -28.47
C ALA A 3 -1.76 15.85 -28.59
N LEU A 4 -0.71 15.04 -28.46
CA LEU A 4 0.67 15.50 -28.67
C LEU A 4 0.85 15.91 -30.14
N THR A 5 1.30 17.13 -30.39
CA THR A 5 1.57 17.66 -31.75
C THR A 5 3.06 17.79 -32.07
N GLN A 6 3.94 17.47 -31.12
CA GLN A 6 5.39 17.48 -31.27
C GLN A 6 6.05 16.52 -30.27
N ASP A 7 7.31 16.21 -30.49
CA ASP A 7 8.12 15.40 -29.59
C ASP A 7 8.19 16.04 -28.19
N ARG A 8 8.02 15.21 -27.17
CA ARG A 8 8.10 15.60 -25.77
C ARG A 8 9.05 14.66 -25.05
N ASP A 9 10.14 15.21 -24.53
CA ASP A 9 10.99 14.47 -23.61
C ASP A 9 10.24 14.26 -22.29
N THR A 10 9.77 13.03 -22.05
CA THR A 10 8.98 12.70 -20.87
C THR A 10 9.92 12.13 -19.82
N PRO A 11 10.17 12.85 -18.71
CA PRO A 11 11.13 12.38 -17.72
C PRO A 11 10.64 11.08 -17.09
N GLN A 12 11.47 10.04 -17.17
CA GLN A 12 11.23 8.79 -16.47
C GLN A 12 11.83 8.86 -15.06
N ARG A 13 11.09 8.36 -14.07
CA ARG A 13 11.63 8.14 -12.73
C ARG A 13 11.99 6.66 -12.61
N MET A 14 13.29 6.35 -12.67
CA MET A 14 13.77 4.98 -12.58
C MET A 14 13.47 4.37 -11.20
N LEU A 15 12.97 3.15 -11.17
CA LEU A 15 12.80 2.36 -9.95
C LEU A 15 14.21 1.93 -9.48
N GLY A 16 14.78 2.64 -8.50
CA GLY A 16 16.11 2.31 -7.97
C GLY A 16 16.12 1.01 -7.14
N THR A 17 17.30 0.41 -7.00
CA THR A 17 17.59 -0.86 -6.29
C THR A 17 17.14 -0.90 -4.81
N ASN A 18 16.80 0.23 -4.20
CA ASN A 18 16.34 0.32 -2.80
C ASN A 18 14.82 0.50 -2.64
N GLY A 19 14.05 0.23 -3.70
CA GLY A 19 12.65 0.61 -3.75
C GLY A 19 12.55 2.11 -4.02
N SER A 20 11.65 2.50 -4.90
CA SER A 20 11.29 3.90 -5.07
C SER A 20 10.66 4.40 -3.77
N THR A 21 11.40 5.15 -2.98
CA THR A 21 10.84 5.90 -1.85
C THR A 21 10.02 7.06 -2.42
N TYR A 22 8.80 7.20 -1.94
CA TYR A 22 7.90 8.30 -2.28
C TYR A 22 7.64 9.10 -1.01
N ARG A 23 7.43 10.41 -1.18
CA ARG A 23 7.05 11.31 -0.10
C ARG A 23 5.81 12.06 -0.55
N LEU A 24 4.75 11.97 0.24
CA LEU A 24 3.49 12.65 -0.02
C LEU A 24 2.93 13.21 1.30
N PRO A 25 2.08 14.25 1.23
CA PRO A 25 1.40 14.76 2.40
C PRO A 25 0.43 13.72 2.96
N HIS A 26 0.31 13.68 4.29
CA HIS A 26 -0.65 12.80 4.96
C HIS A 26 -1.95 13.54 5.29
N LYS A 27 -3.01 12.78 5.54
CA LYS A 27 -4.32 13.32 5.89
C LYS A 27 -4.29 13.93 7.29
N SER A 28 -4.85 15.13 7.48
CA SER A 28 -4.91 15.74 8.81
C SER A 28 -5.69 14.86 9.80
N GLY A 29 -5.18 14.73 11.03
CA GLY A 29 -5.83 13.99 12.10
C GLY A 29 -5.65 12.46 12.07
N VAL A 30 -4.79 11.93 11.21
CA VAL A 30 -4.42 10.50 11.25
C VAL A 30 -3.02 10.33 11.85
N THR A 31 -2.81 9.21 12.53
CA THR A 31 -1.48 8.80 13.00
C THR A 31 -1.01 7.63 12.14
N ILE A 32 0.18 7.75 11.55
CA ILE A 32 0.80 6.67 10.78
C ILE A 32 2.04 6.21 11.54
N TYR A 33 2.11 4.92 11.81
CA TYR A 33 3.28 4.31 12.40
C TYR A 33 4.27 3.86 11.33
N ARG A 34 5.56 3.91 11.67
CA ARG A 34 6.60 3.35 10.83
C ARG A 34 6.36 1.86 10.61
N GLY A 35 6.43 1.41 9.36
CA GLY A 35 6.17 0.03 8.97
C GLY A 35 4.71 -0.29 8.66
N ALA A 36 3.78 0.62 8.90
CA ALA A 36 2.37 0.43 8.57
C ALA A 36 2.14 0.36 7.06
N LEU A 37 1.12 -0.40 6.65
CA LEU A 37 0.55 -0.34 5.32
C LEU A 37 -0.10 1.04 5.14
N VAL A 38 0.29 1.74 4.08
CA VAL A 38 -0.25 3.06 3.76
C VAL A 38 -1.05 3.03 2.47
N VAL A 39 -2.11 3.82 2.45
CA VAL A 39 -3.01 3.98 1.33
C VAL A 39 -3.19 5.46 1.01
N LEU A 40 -3.59 5.72 -0.22
CA LEU A 40 -4.02 7.04 -0.69
C LEU A 40 -5.54 7.08 -0.64
N ASP A 41 -6.07 8.17 -0.09
CA ASP A 41 -7.47 8.50 -0.23
C ASP A 41 -7.80 9.07 -1.63
N THR A 42 -9.07 9.38 -1.86
CA THR A 42 -9.53 9.97 -3.12
C THR A 42 -8.95 11.37 -3.40
N ALA A 43 -8.40 12.04 -2.38
CA ALA A 43 -7.71 13.32 -2.51
C ALA A 43 -6.20 13.16 -2.74
N GLY A 44 -5.68 11.92 -2.73
CA GLY A 44 -4.26 11.62 -2.89
C GLY A 44 -3.42 11.83 -1.62
N ALA A 45 -4.05 12.01 -0.47
CA ALA A 45 -3.37 12.12 0.82
C ALA A 45 -3.09 10.73 1.41
N VAL A 46 -1.93 10.58 2.06
CA VAL A 46 -1.53 9.33 2.71
C VAL A 46 -2.31 9.14 4.01
N GLN A 47 -2.85 7.95 4.21
CA GLN A 47 -3.51 7.53 5.44
C GLN A 47 -3.11 6.08 5.79
N PRO A 48 -3.26 5.63 7.05
CA PRO A 48 -3.03 4.24 7.40
C PRO A 48 -4.03 3.34 6.66
N GLY A 49 -3.64 2.09 6.42
CA GLY A 49 -4.52 1.07 5.86
C GLY A 49 -5.77 0.88 6.73
N LEU A 50 -6.94 0.91 6.11
CA LEU A 50 -8.19 0.59 6.80
C LEU A 50 -9.15 -0.15 5.86
N THR A 51 -10.15 -0.80 6.46
CA THR A 51 -11.28 -1.33 5.72
C THR A 51 -12.14 -0.18 5.18
N ALA A 52 -11.89 0.21 3.94
CA ALA A 52 -12.75 1.09 3.16
C ALA A 52 -12.61 0.79 1.68
N THR A 53 -13.53 1.34 0.88
CA THR A 53 -13.56 1.22 -0.57
C THR A 53 -12.87 2.41 -1.24
N GLY A 54 -12.39 2.21 -2.46
CA GLY A 54 -11.76 3.27 -3.26
C GLY A 54 -10.38 3.71 -2.77
N LEU A 55 -9.76 2.95 -1.86
CA LEU A 55 -8.40 3.22 -1.40
C LEU A 55 -7.40 2.65 -2.39
N VAL A 56 -6.36 3.43 -2.68
CA VAL A 56 -5.24 2.98 -3.52
C VAL A 56 -4.06 2.66 -2.63
N VAL A 57 -3.54 1.43 -2.67
CA VAL A 57 -2.36 1.09 -1.88
C VAL A 57 -1.14 1.90 -2.32
N ALA A 58 -0.49 2.57 -1.37
CA ALA A 58 0.72 3.36 -1.62
C ALA A 58 2.00 2.56 -1.39
N GLY A 59 2.05 1.74 -0.33
CA GLY A 59 3.27 1.06 0.09
C GLY A 59 3.32 0.79 1.58
N ARG A 60 4.54 0.67 2.10
CA ARG A 60 4.84 0.58 3.54
C ARG A 60 5.49 1.88 4.01
N ALA A 61 4.97 2.48 5.08
CA ALA A 61 5.54 3.66 5.72
C ALA A 61 7.00 3.42 6.15
N ARG A 62 7.89 4.31 5.73
CA ARG A 62 9.29 4.40 6.18
C ARG A 62 9.44 5.35 7.36
N THR A 63 8.65 6.43 7.37
CA THR A 63 8.51 7.38 8.47
C THR A 63 7.08 7.37 8.99
N GLY A 64 6.90 7.66 10.27
CA GLY A 64 5.58 7.91 10.87
C GLY A 64 5.24 9.39 10.92
N THR A 65 4.01 9.72 11.27
CA THR A 65 3.56 11.12 11.46
C THR A 65 4.22 11.81 12.66
N ALA A 66 4.87 11.04 13.56
CA ALA A 66 5.68 11.58 14.64
C ALA A 66 7.07 12.07 14.15
N ASP A 67 7.56 11.52 13.03
CA ASP A 67 8.86 11.88 12.47
C ASP A 67 8.76 13.15 11.60
N ASP A 68 7.66 13.28 10.85
CA ASP A 68 7.36 14.44 10.00
C ASP A 68 5.83 14.70 10.02
N PRO A 69 5.38 15.86 10.56
CA PRO A 69 3.96 16.18 10.72
C PRO A 69 3.29 16.65 9.42
N ASP A 70 4.03 16.83 8.33
CA ASP A 70 3.47 17.27 7.05
C ASP A 70 3.51 16.15 6.01
N ASN A 71 4.54 15.31 6.04
CA ASN A 71 4.78 14.31 5.00
C ASN A 71 5.08 12.93 5.56
N VAL A 72 4.71 11.90 4.79
CA VAL A 72 5.09 10.52 5.08
C VAL A 72 5.89 9.96 3.91
N GLU A 73 7.05 9.40 4.24
CA GLU A 73 7.83 8.61 3.29
C GLU A 73 7.36 7.16 3.29
N PHE A 74 7.21 6.57 2.12
CA PHE A 74 6.83 5.17 1.97
C PHE A 74 7.58 4.48 0.84
N ASP A 75 7.76 3.18 1.01
CA ASP A 75 8.44 2.31 0.06
C ASP A 75 7.44 1.38 -0.63
N ARG A 76 7.72 1.08 -1.90
CA ARG A 76 7.03 0.04 -2.68
C ARG A 76 7.95 -1.17 -2.86
N GLY A 77 7.37 -2.37 -2.82
CA GLY A 77 8.11 -3.62 -2.80
C GLY A 77 7.28 -4.76 -2.21
N ILE A 78 7.95 -5.82 -1.77
CA ILE A 78 7.32 -6.97 -1.11
C ILE A 78 7.53 -6.84 0.40
N PHE A 79 6.44 -6.76 1.15
CA PHE A 79 6.47 -6.59 2.60
C PHE A 79 5.61 -7.66 3.28
N ARG A 80 5.98 -8.01 4.51
CA ARG A 80 5.24 -8.98 5.31
C ARG A 80 4.25 -8.27 6.23
N PHE A 81 2.99 -8.71 6.16
CA PHE A 81 1.88 -8.24 7.01
C PHE A 81 1.28 -9.39 7.80
N ALA A 82 0.57 -9.10 8.88
CA ALA A 82 -0.16 -10.11 9.64
C ALA A 82 -1.27 -10.73 8.79
N ASN A 83 -1.56 -12.01 9.03
CA ASN A 83 -2.66 -12.70 8.36
C ASN A 83 -3.93 -12.58 9.21
N SER A 84 -5.06 -12.26 8.57
CA SER A 84 -6.34 -12.18 9.27
C SER A 84 -6.71 -13.53 9.90
N ALA A 85 -7.08 -13.52 11.18
CA ALA A 85 -7.54 -14.72 11.88
C ALA A 85 -8.93 -15.19 11.39
N THR A 86 -9.78 -14.25 10.96
CA THR A 86 -11.15 -14.54 10.51
C THR A 86 -11.24 -14.82 9.01
N ASP A 87 -10.30 -14.30 8.23
CA ASP A 87 -10.29 -14.43 6.77
C ASP A 87 -8.86 -14.64 6.24
N PRO A 88 -8.22 -15.77 6.61
CA PRO A 88 -6.81 -15.99 6.38
C PRO A 88 -6.50 -16.19 4.89
N VAL A 89 -5.47 -15.49 4.41
CA VAL A 89 -4.80 -15.79 3.15
C VAL A 89 -4.11 -17.14 3.28
N THR A 90 -4.16 -17.97 2.24
CA THR A 90 -3.55 -19.31 2.22
C THR A 90 -2.51 -19.44 1.11
N ALA A 91 -1.65 -20.46 1.18
CA ALA A 91 -0.63 -20.69 0.15
C ALA A 91 -1.24 -20.90 -1.26
N ALA A 92 -2.50 -21.36 -1.32
CA ALA A 92 -3.27 -21.48 -2.55
C ALA A 92 -3.68 -20.12 -3.17
N ASP A 93 -3.44 -19.01 -2.48
CA ASP A 93 -3.72 -17.67 -2.95
C ASP A 93 -2.49 -16.95 -3.51
N TRP A 94 -1.39 -17.67 -3.72
CA TRP A 94 -0.22 -17.16 -4.42
C TRP A 94 -0.61 -16.48 -5.75
N GLY A 95 -0.17 -15.24 -5.96
CA GLY A 95 -0.46 -14.44 -7.14
C GLY A 95 -1.86 -13.81 -7.18
N LYS A 96 -2.75 -14.16 -6.24
CA LYS A 96 -4.07 -13.53 -6.13
C LYS A 96 -4.00 -12.22 -5.36
N ASP A 97 -5.03 -11.41 -5.57
CA ASP A 97 -5.21 -10.16 -4.84
C ASP A 97 -5.53 -10.45 -3.37
N VAL A 98 -4.87 -9.70 -2.49
CA VAL A 98 -5.11 -9.69 -1.04
C VAL A 98 -5.68 -8.34 -0.65
N PHE A 99 -6.50 -8.32 0.39
CA PHE A 99 -7.30 -7.16 0.77
C PHE A 99 -6.83 -6.57 2.10
N ILE A 100 -7.00 -5.26 2.26
CA ILE A 100 -6.64 -4.53 3.47
C ILE A 100 -7.69 -4.84 4.55
N ALA A 101 -7.27 -5.44 5.67
CA ALA A 101 -8.12 -5.53 6.85
C ALA A 101 -7.88 -4.31 7.75
N ASP A 102 -6.61 -4.03 8.04
CA ASP A 102 -6.13 -2.85 8.78
C ASP A 102 -4.70 -2.48 8.32
N ASP A 103 -4.03 -1.60 9.06
CA ASP A 103 -2.71 -1.05 8.71
C ASP A 103 -1.54 -2.01 8.96
N GLN A 104 -1.79 -3.18 9.57
CA GLN A 104 -0.79 -4.23 9.78
C GLN A 104 -1.27 -5.63 9.32
N THR A 105 -2.54 -5.79 8.95
CA THR A 105 -3.20 -7.07 8.67
C THR A 105 -3.84 -7.10 7.28
N VAL A 106 -3.67 -8.23 6.59
CA VAL A 106 -4.32 -8.49 5.30
C VAL A 106 -5.29 -9.66 5.38
N ALA A 107 -6.29 -9.64 4.50
CA ALA A 107 -7.35 -10.62 4.41
C ALA A 107 -7.45 -11.21 3.00
N ARG A 108 -8.04 -12.41 2.91
CA ARG A 108 -8.22 -13.13 1.65
C ARG A 108 -9.34 -12.55 0.78
N THR A 109 -10.41 -12.03 1.38
CA THR A 109 -11.60 -11.57 0.65
C THR A 109 -11.85 -10.07 0.83
N SER A 110 -12.60 -9.50 -0.12
CA SER A 110 -13.04 -8.10 -0.10
C SER A 110 -14.08 -7.79 0.98
N GLY A 111 -14.53 -8.77 1.76
CA GLY A 111 -15.54 -8.58 2.80
C GLY A 111 -16.86 -8.03 2.23
N SER A 112 -17.34 -8.60 1.12
CA SER A 112 -18.49 -8.07 0.35
C SER A 112 -18.25 -6.67 -0.21
N ASN A 113 -17.07 -6.45 -0.82
CA ASN A 113 -16.66 -5.18 -1.43
C ASN A 113 -16.55 -4.00 -0.47
N THR A 114 -16.15 -4.26 0.78
CA THR A 114 -15.88 -3.23 1.79
C THR A 114 -14.38 -2.94 1.95
N ARG A 115 -13.52 -3.86 1.52
CA ARG A 115 -12.06 -3.76 1.61
C ARG A 115 -11.44 -3.47 0.25
N SER A 116 -10.45 -2.59 0.26
CA SER A 116 -9.61 -2.31 -0.92
C SER A 116 -8.47 -3.31 -1.04
N VAL A 117 -7.91 -3.44 -2.24
CA VAL A 117 -6.80 -4.35 -2.53
C VAL A 117 -5.51 -3.81 -1.92
N ALA A 118 -4.84 -4.63 -1.11
CA ALA A 118 -3.53 -4.35 -0.52
C ALA A 118 -2.39 -4.64 -1.50
N GLY A 119 -2.56 -5.60 -2.41
CA GLY A 119 -1.53 -6.03 -3.35
C GLY A 119 -1.71 -7.48 -3.75
N LYS A 120 -0.62 -8.16 -4.13
CA LYS A 120 -0.64 -9.58 -4.52
C LYS A 120 0.10 -10.44 -3.51
N CYS A 121 -0.44 -11.62 -3.22
CA CYS A 121 0.24 -12.59 -2.35
C CYS A 121 1.48 -13.17 -3.05
N ARG A 122 2.64 -13.05 -2.41
CA ARG A 122 3.93 -13.61 -2.81
C ARG A 122 4.54 -14.52 -1.75
N GLY A 123 3.70 -15.09 -0.89
CA GLY A 123 4.12 -16.11 0.05
C GLY A 123 3.47 -15.96 1.40
N ILE A 124 3.55 -17.02 2.19
CA ILE A 124 3.09 -17.06 3.57
C ILE A 124 4.18 -17.74 4.38
N ASP A 125 4.51 -17.14 5.52
CA ASP A 125 5.38 -17.75 6.52
C ASP A 125 4.63 -17.83 7.87
N ALA A 126 5.29 -18.39 8.89
CA ALA A 126 4.69 -18.54 10.22
C ALA A 126 4.35 -17.20 10.90
N ALA A 127 4.92 -16.08 10.44
CA ALA A 127 4.72 -14.75 11.01
C ALA A 127 3.75 -13.88 10.19
N GLY A 128 3.40 -14.25 8.96
CA GLY A 128 2.47 -13.49 8.15
C GLY A 128 2.45 -13.79 6.66
N VAL A 129 1.87 -12.86 5.89
CA VAL A 129 1.69 -12.91 4.45
C VAL A 129 2.63 -11.91 3.79
N TRP A 130 3.39 -12.36 2.80
CA TRP A 130 4.21 -11.52 1.94
C TRP A 130 3.34 -10.92 0.84
N VAL A 131 3.22 -9.61 0.83
CA VAL A 131 2.38 -8.86 -0.09
C VAL A 131 3.26 -7.98 -0.96
N GLU A 132 3.13 -8.17 -2.27
CA GLU A 132 3.76 -7.34 -3.28
C GLU A 132 2.91 -6.12 -3.57
N ILE A 133 3.53 -4.96 -3.38
CA ILE A 133 2.99 -3.64 -3.68
C ILE A 133 3.88 -3.03 -4.76
N LEU A 134 3.52 -3.27 -6.02
CA LEU A 134 4.19 -2.71 -7.20
C LEU A 134 3.40 -1.52 -7.78
N PRO A 135 4.07 -0.63 -8.53
CA PRO A 135 3.40 0.41 -9.31
C PRO A 135 2.52 -0.13 -10.43
#